data_AF-A0A970DIJ3-F1
#
_entry.id   AF-A0A970DIJ3-F1
#
_cell.length_a   1.000
_cell.length_b   1.000
_cell.length_c   1.000
_cell.angle_alpha   90.00
_cell.angle_beta   90.00
_cell.angle_gamma   90.00
#
_symmetry.space_group_name_H-M   'P 1'
#
loop_
_entity.id
_entity.type
_entity.pdbx_description
1 polymer ?
#
loop_
_entity_poly.entity_id
_entity_poly.type
_entity_poly.pdbx_seq_one_letter_code
_entity_poly.pdbx_strand_id
1 'polypeptide(L)' 'MLGNIIWFIFIGLWSAIYFCFAGLILCITIIGIPFGKQCFKLAVLSLIPFGAKIN' A
#
# COMPACT_ATOMS: atom_id res chain seq x y z
N MET A 1 -1.58 -5.71 -20.25
CA MET A 1 -2.49 -6.45 -19.34
C MET A 1 -1.82 -7.60 -18.58
N LEU A 2 -0.87 -8.38 -19.16
CA LEU A 2 -0.10 -9.39 -18.39
C LEU A 2 0.79 -8.80 -17.28
N GLY A 3 1.49 -7.69 -17.57
CA GLY A 3 2.40 -7.06 -16.59
C GLY A 3 1.71 -6.64 -15.29
N ASN A 4 0.43 -6.28 -15.33
CA ASN A 4 -0.33 -5.91 -14.13
C ASN A 4 -0.62 -7.12 -13.24
N ILE A 5 -0.86 -8.30 -13.84
CA ILE A 5 -1.16 -9.55 -13.10
C ILE A 5 0.10 -10.09 -12.44
N ILE A 6 1.22 -10.11 -13.18
CA ILE A 6 2.53 -10.51 -12.65
C ILE A 6 2.99 -9.54 -11.55
N TRP A 7 2.80 -8.24 -11.75
CA TRP A 7 3.11 -7.23 -10.74
C TRP A 7 2.25 -7.39 -9.49
N PHE A 8 0.94 -7.60 -9.64
CA PHE A 8 0.02 -7.76 -8.52
C PHE A 8 0.39 -8.96 -7.63
N ILE A 9 0.78 -10.08 -8.25
CA ILE A 9 1.16 -11.31 -7.54
C ILE A 9 2.54 -11.23 -6.88
N PHE A 10 3.56 -10.68 -7.56
CA PHE A 10 4.92 -10.66 -7.03
C PHE A 10 5.21 -9.45 -6.14
N ILE A 11 4.80 -8.25 -6.55
CA ILE A 11 5.25 -6.98 -5.96
C ILE A 11 4.12 -6.23 -5.26
N GLY A 12 2.92 -6.22 -5.85
CA GLY A 12 1.75 -5.51 -5.33
C GLY A 12 1.28 -6.08 -3.99
N LEU A 13 1.02 -7.39 -3.91
CA LEU A 13 0.57 -8.05 -2.69
C LEU A 13 1.61 -7.96 -1.56
N TRP A 14 2.89 -8.18 -1.89
CA TRP A 14 3.99 -8.14 -0.93
C TRP A 14 4.23 -6.73 -0.38
N SER A 15 4.25 -5.71 -1.25
CA SER A 15 4.35 -4.31 -0.82
C SER A 15 3.15 -3.92 0.05
N ALA A 16 1.94 -4.33 -0.32
CA ALA A 16 0.74 -4.03 0.47
C ALA A 16 0.83 -4.57 1.89
N ILE A 17 1.25 -5.83 2.04
CA ILE A 17 1.43 -6.47 3.34
C ILE A 17 2.50 -5.73 4.14
N TYR A 18 3.62 -5.37 3.52
CA TYR A 18 4.70 -4.64 4.19
C TYR A 18 4.25 -3.26 4.68
N PHE A 19 3.56 -2.49 3.84
CA PHE A 19 3.02 -1.17 4.20
C PHE A 19 1.86 -1.26 5.20
N CYS A 20 1.04 -2.32 5.14
CA CYS A 20 -0.02 -2.58 6.12
C CYS A 20 0.57 -2.90 7.50
N PHE A 21 1.60 -3.75 7.55
CA PHE A 21 2.28 -4.12 8.79
C PHE A 21 3.04 -2.92 9.39
N ALA A 22 3.78 -2.18 8.56
CA ALA A 22 4.44 -0.94 8.97
C ALA A 22 3.42 0.12 9.44
N GLY A 23 2.29 0.26 8.73
CA GLY A 23 1.20 1.15 9.12
C GLY A 23 0.54 0.75 10.44
N LEU A 24 0.37 -0.54 10.70
CA LEU A 24 -0.15 -1.07 11.96
C LEU A 24 0.79 -0.75 13.13
N ILE A 25 2.10 -0.96 12.94
CA ILE A 25 3.14 -0.64 13.93
C ILE A 25 3.18 0.86 14.21
N LEU A 26 3.06 1.69 13.17
CA LEU A 26 3.01 3.14 13.31
C LEU A 26 1.73 3.60 14.02
N CYS A 27 0.57 2.99 13.74
CA CYS A 27 -0.69 3.30 14.43
C CYS A 27 -0.67 2.93 15.93
N ILE A 28 0.19 2.00 16.37
CA ILE A 28 0.35 1.68 17.80
C ILE A 28 0.98 2.87 18.56
N THR A 29 1.76 3.71 17.89
CA THR A 29 2.21 4.98 18.46
C THR A 29 1.21 6.08 18.16
N ILE A 30 0.70 6.79 19.19
CA ILE A 30 -0.24 7.92 19.01
C ILE A 30 0.32 8.96 18.01
N ILE A 31 1.64 9.15 18.00
CA ILE A 31 2.38 10.04 17.09
C ILE A 31 2.43 9.47 15.65
N GLY A 32 2.42 8.15 15.50
CA GLY A 32 2.52 7.47 14.23
C GLY A 32 1.18 7.27 13.50
N ILE A 33 0.03 7.55 14.12
CA ILE A 33 -1.29 7.53 13.45
C ILE A 33 -1.33 8.32 12.12
N PRO A 34 -0.87 9.60 12.04
CA PRO A 34 -0.82 10.32 10.77
C PRO A 34 0.11 9.65 9.74
N PHE A 35 1.21 9.05 10.20
CA PHE A 35 2.18 8.33 9.36
C PHE A 35 1.63 6.99 8.86
N GLY A 36 0.97 6.22 9.72
CA GLY A 36 0.33 4.96 9.39
C GLY A 36 -0.76 5.15 8.35
N LYS A 37 -1.57 6.21 8.48
CA LYS A 37 -2.59 6.58 7.47
C LYS A 37 -1.97 6.83 6.09
N GLN A 38 -0.76 7.39 6.04
CA GLN A 38 -0.03 7.66 4.80
C GLN A 38 0.53 6.36 4.19
N CYS A 39 1.09 5.48 5.02
CA CYS A 39 1.55 4.15 4.60
C CYS A 39 0.42 3.28 4.02
N PHE A 40 -0.78 3.30 4.61
CA PHE A 40 -1.94 2.61 4.06
C PHE A 40 -2.34 3.13 2.67
N LYS A 41 -2.22 4.44 2.45
CA LYS A 41 -2.51 5.06 1.15
C LYS A 41 -1.49 4.63 0.09
N LEU A 42 -0.22 4.53 0.47
CA LEU A 42 0.85 4.02 -0.39
C LEU A 42 0.71 2.51 -0.67
N ALA A 43 0.24 1.72 0.30
CA ALA A 43 -0.07 0.30 0.12
C ALA A 43 -1.10 0.10 -1.00
N VAL A 44 -2.18 0.88 -0.97
CA VAL A 44 -3.26 0.85 -1.96
C VAL A 44 -2.77 1.32 -3.34
N LEU A 45 -1.96 2.38 -3.38
CA LEU A 45 -1.34 2.87 -4.63
C LEU A 45 -0.37 1.83 -5.23
N SER A 46 0.35 1.08 -4.40
CA SER A 46 1.29 0.04 -4.82
C SER A 46 0.57 -1.20 -5.36
N LEU A 47 -0.60 -1.55 -4.80
CA LEU A 47 -1.49 -2.61 -5.30
C LEU A 47 -2.14 -2.26 -6.64
N ILE A 48 -2.45 -0.98 -6.84
CA ILE A 48 -3.23 -0.53 -7.98
C ILE A 48 -2.42 0.53 -8.75
N PRO A 49 -1.30 0.16 -9.42
CA PRO A 49 -0.50 1.12 -10.17
C PRO A 49 -1.28 1.76 -11.34
N PHE A 50 -2.35 1.09 -11.82
CA PHE A 50 -3.16 1.47 -13.00
C PHE A 50 -4.66 1.70 -12.69
N GLY A 51 -5.00 2.21 -11.50
CA GLY A 51 -6.40 2.47 -11.11
C GLY A 51 -6.70 3.89 -10.66
N ALA A 52 -5.72 4.79 -10.65
CA ALA A 52 -5.99 6.21 -10.41
C ALA A 52 -6.55 6.85 -11.69
N LYS A 53 -7.86 6.67 -11.95
CA LYS A 53 -8.61 7.73 -12.62
C LYS A 53 -8.81 8.84 -11.61
N ILE A 54 -7.85 9.76 -11.57
CA ILE A 54 -8.13 11.16 -11.28
C ILE A 54 -8.95 11.66 -12.46
N ASN A 55 -10.27 11.75 -12.30
CA ASN A 55 -11.14 12.53 -13.17
C ASN A 55 -11.53 13.80 -12.43
#